data_AF-D3V730-F1
#
_entry.id   AF-D3V730-F1
#
_cell.length_a   1.000
_cell.length_b   1.000
_cell.length_c   1.000
_cell.angle_alpha   90.00
_cell.angle_beta   90.00
_cell.angle_gamma   90.00
#
_symmetry.space_group_name_H-M   'P 1'
#
loop_
_entity.id
_entity.type
_entity.pdbx_description
1 polymer ?
#
loop_
_entity_poly.entity_id
_entity_poly.type
_entity_poly.pdbx_seq_one_letter_code
_entity_poly.pdbx_strand_id
1 'polypeptide(L)'
;MQPKNILVIIIARFGDTLLITPVIRALKLRWPEANIDVLAHKKTKEILENISEIHSITAFSKGQAKWRGWFSRRRYDFALVYHSFHPGRFLAPQQHPKLAVIEHPIDYQQATRQDEMSAISVEQVWVSVQNLLENT
;
A
#
# COMPACT_ATOMS: atom_id res chain seq x y z
N MET A 1 -13.32 9.83 10.02
CA MET A 1 -13.14 10.50 8.72
C MET A 1 -13.68 9.62 7.59
N GLN A 2 -14.14 10.22 6.48
CA GLN A 2 -14.56 9.54 5.24
C GLN A 2 -13.55 9.90 4.13
N PRO A 3 -12.56 9.04 3.83
CA PRO A 3 -11.57 9.31 2.78
C PRO A 3 -12.25 9.29 1.41
N LYS A 4 -11.88 10.24 0.54
CA LYS A 4 -12.34 10.30 -0.85
C LYS A 4 -11.37 9.62 -1.80
N ASN A 5 -10.07 9.69 -1.53
CA ASN A 5 -9.04 9.13 -2.39
C ASN A 5 -8.04 8.30 -1.57
N ILE A 6 -7.93 7.03 -1.91
CA ILE A 6 -7.02 6.06 -1.28
C ILE A 6 -6.05 5.56 -2.34
N LEU A 7 -4.76 5.62 -2.05
CA LEU A 7 -3.71 5.03 -2.88
C LEU A 7 -3.26 3.70 -2.28
N VAL A 8 -3.21 2.65 -3.09
CA VAL A 8 -2.61 1.37 -2.75
C VAL A 8 -1.38 1.17 -3.63
N ILE A 9 -0.21 0.99 -3.04
CA ILE A 9 1.05 0.77 -3.76
C ILE A 9 1.46 -0.68 -3.56
N ILE A 10 1.65 -1.43 -4.65
CA ILE A 10 2.11 -2.81 -4.60
C ILE A 10 3.36 -3.01 -5.46
N ILE A 11 4.48 -3.27 -4.77
CA ILE A 11 5.81 -3.48 -5.37
C ILE A 11 6.26 -4.92 -5.13
N ALA A 12 5.37 -5.88 -5.40
CA ALA A 12 5.50 -7.22 -4.87
C ALA A 12 5.30 -8.29 -5.95
N ARG A 13 5.49 -9.56 -5.60
CA ARG A 13 5.37 -10.68 -6.55
C ARG A 13 3.88 -11.01 -6.77
N PHE A 14 3.63 -12.03 -7.60
CA PHE A 14 2.28 -12.46 -7.97
C PHE A 14 1.40 -12.73 -6.73
N GLY A 15 1.88 -13.53 -5.77
CA GLY A 15 1.11 -13.89 -4.57
C GLY A 15 0.74 -12.66 -3.73
N ASP A 16 1.71 -11.82 -3.43
CA ASP A 16 1.49 -10.56 -2.71
C ASP A 16 0.47 -9.66 -3.43
N THR A 17 0.54 -9.59 -4.77
CA THR A 17 -0.40 -8.81 -5.58
C THR A 17 -1.80 -9.39 -5.51
N LEU A 18 -1.97 -10.70 -5.43
CA LEU A 18 -3.29 -11.32 -5.26
C LEU A 18 -3.88 -11.03 -3.87
N LEU A 19 -3.04 -10.99 -2.83
CA LEU A 19 -3.47 -10.74 -1.45
C LEU A 19 -3.96 -9.30 -1.21
N ILE A 20 -3.78 -8.39 -2.17
CA ILE A 20 -4.34 -7.04 -2.07
C ILE A 20 -5.84 -7.01 -2.40
N THR A 21 -6.37 -7.98 -3.14
CA THR A 21 -7.78 -8.04 -3.52
C THR A 21 -8.72 -8.01 -2.30
N PRO A 22 -8.55 -8.83 -1.25
CA PRO A 22 -9.39 -8.74 -0.06
C PRO A 22 -9.24 -7.40 0.68
N VAL A 23 -8.06 -6.76 0.63
CA VAL A 23 -7.85 -5.42 1.19
C VAL A 23 -8.68 -4.38 0.45
N ILE A 24 -8.61 -4.37 -0.89
CA ILE A 24 -9.38 -3.44 -1.73
C ILE A 24 -10.89 -3.61 -1.47
N ARG A 25 -11.35 -4.85 -1.39
CA ARG A 25 -12.75 -5.15 -1.07
C ARG A 25 -13.13 -4.64 0.32
N ALA A 26 -12.30 -4.85 1.34
CA ALA A 26 -12.55 -4.35 2.69
C ALA A 26 -12.58 -2.80 2.73
N LEU A 27 -11.67 -2.13 2.03
CA LEU A 27 -11.65 -0.67 1.89
C LEU A 27 -12.94 -0.16 1.24
N LYS A 28 -13.41 -0.82 0.17
CA LYS A 28 -14.63 -0.44 -0.54
C LYS A 28 -15.90 -0.72 0.27
N LEU A 29 -15.94 -1.81 1.04
CA LEU A 29 -17.04 -2.07 1.98
C LEU A 29 -17.10 -1.00 3.08
N ARG A 30 -15.95 -0.58 3.60
CA ARG A 30 -15.88 0.43 4.66
C ARG A 30 -16.18 1.84 4.14
N TRP A 31 -15.69 2.17 2.94
CA TRP A 31 -15.83 3.45 2.28
C TRP A 31 -16.31 3.27 0.82
N PRO A 32 -17.61 3.03 0.61
CA PRO A 32 -18.17 2.74 -0.72
C PRO A 32 -17.89 3.82 -1.76
N GLU A 33 -17.88 5.08 -1.33
CA GLU A 33 -17.66 6.26 -2.19
C GLU A 33 -16.17 6.58 -2.42
N ALA A 34 -15.25 5.90 -1.75
CA ALA A 34 -13.82 6.19 -1.91
C ALA A 34 -13.31 5.71 -3.27
N ASN A 35 -12.52 6.56 -3.93
CA ASN A 35 -11.71 6.17 -5.08
C ASN A 35 -10.49 5.40 -4.58
N ILE A 36 -10.32 4.17 -5.06
CA ILE A 36 -9.15 3.34 -4.76
C ILE A 36 -8.28 3.28 -6.02
N ASP A 37 -7.16 3.98 -6.00
CA ASP A 37 -6.15 3.90 -7.05
C ASP A 37 -5.07 2.91 -6.66
N VAL A 38 -4.63 2.08 -7.61
CA VAL A 38 -3.55 1.14 -7.41
C VAL A 38 -2.33 1.48 -8.25
N LEU A 39 -1.20 1.66 -7.58
CA LEU A 39 0.12 1.74 -8.19
C LEU A 39 0.76 0.34 -8.15
N ALA A 40 0.67 -0.40 -9.26
CA ALA A 40 1.13 -1.79 -9.34
C ALA A 40 2.38 -1.94 -10.20
N HIS A 41 3.22 -2.93 -9.88
CA HIS A 41 4.35 -3.25 -10.73
C HIS A 41 3.86 -3.75 -12.11
N LYS A 42 4.51 -3.30 -13.20
CA LYS A 42 4.04 -3.60 -14.58
C LYS A 42 3.84 -5.09 -14.89
N LYS A 43 4.56 -5.98 -14.20
CA LYS A 43 4.48 -7.44 -14.40
C LYS A 43 3.32 -8.12 -13.66
N THR A 44 2.69 -7.44 -12.71
CA THR A 44 1.63 -8.02 -11.87
C THR A 44 0.33 -7.21 -11.92
N LYS A 45 0.31 -6.07 -12.65
CA LYS A 45 -0.87 -5.23 -12.85
C LYS A 45 -2.09 -6.02 -13.34
N GLU A 46 -1.90 -6.92 -14.30
CA GLU A 46 -2.99 -7.68 -14.95
C GLU A 46 -3.83 -8.50 -13.96
N ILE A 47 -3.24 -8.90 -12.82
CA ILE A 47 -3.94 -9.61 -11.74
C ILE A 47 -5.09 -8.75 -11.17
N LEU A 48 -4.96 -7.43 -11.25
CA LEU A 48 -5.88 -6.48 -10.64
C LEU A 48 -6.89 -5.90 -11.64
N GLU A 49 -6.70 -6.10 -12.95
CA GLU A 49 -7.47 -5.40 -13.99
C GLU A 49 -8.97 -5.74 -13.97
N ASN A 50 -9.35 -6.88 -13.41
CA ASN A 50 -10.75 -7.32 -13.33
C ASN A 50 -11.41 -7.05 -11.96
N ILE A 51 -10.76 -6.28 -11.08
CA ILE A 51 -11.34 -5.92 -9.78
C ILE A 51 -12.16 -4.64 -9.94
N SER A 52 -13.48 -4.78 -9.96
CA SER A 52 -14.44 -3.69 -10.22
C SER A 52 -14.37 -2.54 -9.20
N GLU A 53 -13.90 -2.84 -8.00
CA GLU A 53 -13.76 -1.90 -6.88
C GLU A 53 -12.60 -0.93 -7.07
N ILE A 54 -11.67 -1.21 -8.00
CA ILE A 54 -10.54 -0.35 -8.30
C ILE A 54 -10.97 0.77 -9.25
N HIS A 55 -10.73 2.02 -8.83
CA HIS A 55 -11.00 3.19 -9.66
C HIS A 55 -9.98 3.33 -10.80
N SER A 56 -8.68 3.13 -10.52
CA SER A 56 -7.65 3.13 -11.55
C SER A 56 -6.44 2.29 -11.18
N ILE A 57 -5.76 1.72 -12.19
CA ILE A 57 -4.51 0.98 -12.00
C ILE A 57 -3.43 1.59 -12.86
N THR A 58 -2.36 2.07 -12.23
CA THR A 58 -1.19 2.55 -12.96
C THR A 58 -0.01 1.61 -12.78
N ALA A 59 0.57 1.15 -13.89
CA ALA A 59 1.80 0.38 -13.88
C ALA A 59 3.02 1.25 -13.57
N PHE A 60 4.03 0.70 -12.91
CA PHE A 60 5.36 1.30 -12.83
C PHE A 60 6.47 0.24 -12.99
N SER A 61 7.65 0.72 -13.34
CA SER A 61 8.90 -0.05 -13.35
C SER A 61 9.81 0.41 -12.20
N LYS A 62 10.76 -0.43 -11.77
CA LYS A 62 11.72 -0.11 -10.69
C LYS A 62 12.42 1.26 -10.87
N GLY A 63 12.74 1.66 -12.09
CA GLY A 63 13.38 2.96 -12.38
C GLY A 63 12.43 4.17 -12.23
N GLN A 64 11.12 3.97 -12.42
CA GLN A 64 10.12 5.04 -12.35
C GLN A 64 9.58 5.28 -10.94
N ALA A 65 9.72 4.30 -10.03
CA ALA A 65 9.25 4.42 -8.64
C ALA A 65 9.84 5.65 -7.93
N LYS A 66 11.11 5.96 -8.18
CA LYS A 66 11.82 7.11 -7.59
C LYS A 66 11.24 8.47 -7.98
N TRP A 67 10.68 8.58 -9.18
CA TRP A 67 10.19 9.84 -9.73
C TRP A 67 8.69 10.02 -9.54
N ARG A 68 7.90 8.93 -9.58
CA ARG A 68 6.42 9.04 -9.54
C ARG A 68 5.86 9.54 -8.22
N GLY A 69 6.57 9.37 -7.10
CA GLY A 69 6.17 9.95 -5.81
C GLY A 69 6.12 11.49 -5.81
N TRP A 70 6.87 12.14 -6.71
CA TRP A 70 6.98 13.59 -6.80
C TRP A 70 6.00 14.22 -7.82
N PHE A 71 5.48 13.42 -8.76
CA PHE A 71 4.63 13.90 -9.87
C PHE A 71 3.13 13.64 -9.71
N SER A 72 2.69 12.96 -8.65
CA SER A 72 1.25 12.81 -8.41
C SER A 72 0.63 14.15 -8.01
N ARG A 73 -0.08 14.79 -8.94
CA ARG A 73 -0.93 15.98 -8.65
C ARG A 73 -2.18 15.61 -7.85
N ARG A 74 -2.51 14.33 -7.74
CA ARG A 74 -3.68 13.83 -6.99
C ARG A 74 -3.34 13.77 -5.51
N ARG A 75 -4.18 14.39 -4.67
CA ARG A 75 -4.11 14.30 -3.21
C ARG A 75 -4.85 13.06 -2.74
N TYR A 76 -4.18 12.23 -1.95
CA TYR A 76 -4.75 11.06 -1.31
C TYR A 76 -4.93 11.33 0.17
N ASP A 77 -6.05 10.89 0.72
CA ASP A 77 -6.33 10.94 2.15
C ASP A 77 -5.53 9.84 2.87
N PHE A 78 -5.41 8.66 2.24
CA PHE A 78 -4.63 7.53 2.72
C PHE A 78 -3.73 6.95 1.62
N ALA A 79 -2.55 6.45 2.01
CA ALA A 79 -1.68 5.66 1.17
C ALA A 79 -1.27 4.38 1.91
N LEU A 80 -1.58 3.22 1.34
CA LEU A 80 -1.19 1.90 1.85
C LEU A 80 -0.09 1.34 0.95
N VAL A 81 1.05 0.97 1.53
CA VAL A 81 2.21 0.48 0.77
C VAL A 81 2.47 -0.97 1.14
N TYR A 82 2.36 -1.87 0.16
CA TYR A 82 2.59 -3.30 0.29
C TYR A 82 3.86 -3.69 -0.47
N HIS A 83 4.85 -4.17 0.27
CA HIS A 83 6.09 -4.73 -0.28
C HIS A 83 6.58 -5.88 0.60
N SER A 84 7.24 -6.86 -0.01
CA SER A 84 7.81 -8.01 0.70
C SER A 84 9.31 -7.88 0.98
N PHE A 85 10.02 -6.96 0.33
CA PHE A 85 11.49 -6.96 0.35
C PHE A 85 12.14 -5.58 0.20
N HIS A 86 11.46 -4.47 0.45
CA HIS A 86 12.11 -3.15 0.39
C HIS A 86 11.55 -2.26 1.48
N PRO A 87 12.36 -1.67 2.37
CA PRO A 87 11.83 -0.91 3.50
C PRO A 87 10.83 0.15 3.05
N GLY A 88 9.63 0.10 3.60
CA GLY A 88 8.52 1.00 3.32
C GLY A 88 8.92 2.44 3.57
N ARG A 89 9.81 2.68 4.52
CA ARG A 89 10.37 4.02 4.81
C ARG A 89 11.06 4.68 3.61
N PHE A 90 11.53 3.94 2.62
CA PHE A 90 12.14 4.52 1.41
C PHE A 90 11.13 4.89 0.33
N LEU A 91 9.91 4.35 0.43
CA LEU A 91 8.85 4.53 -0.57
C LEU A 91 7.70 5.38 -0.04
N ALA A 92 7.57 5.47 1.28
CA ALA A 92 6.55 6.23 1.96
C ALA A 92 6.78 7.75 1.82
N PRO A 93 5.71 8.56 1.70
CA PRO A 93 5.80 10.01 1.67
C PRO A 93 6.09 10.56 3.08
N GLN A 94 7.35 10.51 3.52
CA GLN A 94 7.82 10.82 4.89
C GLN A 94 7.35 12.19 5.43
N GLN A 95 7.00 13.12 4.56
CA GLN A 95 6.54 14.46 4.93
C GLN A 95 5.02 14.52 5.19
N HIS A 96 4.28 13.43 5.00
CA HIS A 96 2.84 13.41 5.18
C HIS A 96 2.48 13.39 6.68
N PRO A 97 1.67 14.33 7.17
CA PRO A 97 1.38 14.49 8.61
C PRO A 97 0.64 13.28 9.21
N LYS A 98 0.04 12.44 8.36
CA LYS A 98 -0.64 11.21 8.73
C LYS A 98 -0.01 10.03 7.99
N LEU A 99 1.20 9.66 8.40
CA LEU A 99 1.93 8.52 7.87
C LEU A 99 2.29 7.57 9.02
N ALA A 100 1.91 6.31 8.89
CA ALA A 100 2.49 5.22 9.66
C ALA A 100 3.20 4.29 8.69
N VAL A 101 4.48 4.00 8.96
CA VAL A 101 5.24 2.98 8.24
C VAL A 101 5.35 1.77 9.14
N ILE A 102 4.81 0.64 8.68
CA ILE A 102 4.86 -0.64 9.39
C ILE A 102 5.84 -1.51 8.64
N GLU A 103 6.95 -1.84 9.30
CA GLU A 103 8.02 -2.65 8.73
C GLU A 103 7.99 -4.05 9.35
N HIS A 104 8.54 -5.01 8.62
CA HIS A 104 8.87 -6.31 9.16
C HIS A 104 9.88 -6.16 10.33
N PRO A 105 9.78 -6.94 11.42
CA PRO A 105 10.66 -6.79 12.59
C PRO A 105 12.13 -7.14 12.29
N ILE A 106 12.39 -8.01 11.31
CA ILE A 106 13.75 -8.31 10.84
C ILE A 106 14.25 -7.17 9.94
N ASP A 107 15.44 -6.65 10.24
CA ASP A 107 16.08 -5.61 9.44
C ASP A 107 16.31 -6.08 8.00
N TYR A 108 16.06 -5.20 7.04
CA TYR A 108 16.17 -5.50 5.62
C TYR A 108 17.56 -6.01 5.18
N GLN A 109 18.65 -5.60 5.85
CA GLN A 109 19.99 -6.11 5.55
C GLN A 109 20.15 -7.58 5.95
N GLN A 110 19.32 -8.07 6.87
CA GLN A 110 19.35 -9.42 7.41
C GLN A 110 18.17 -10.28 6.89
N ALA A 111 17.16 -9.64 6.29
CA ALA A 111 15.95 -10.30 5.83
C ALA A 111 16.21 -11.29 4.69
N THR A 112 15.61 -12.47 4.80
CA THR A 112 15.65 -13.55 3.83
C THR A 112 14.27 -13.84 3.27
N ARG A 113 14.19 -14.65 2.20
CA ARG A 113 12.90 -15.08 1.64
C ARG A 113 12.17 -16.14 2.49
N GLN A 114 12.83 -16.67 3.52
CA GLN A 114 12.24 -17.63 4.45
C GLN A 114 11.51 -16.94 5.61
N ASP A 115 11.72 -15.63 5.77
CA ASP A 115 11.10 -14.88 6.85
C ASP A 115 9.60 -14.73 6.57
N GLU A 116 8.79 -15.04 7.58
CA GLU A 116 7.34 -15.01 7.43
C GLU A 116 6.78 -13.58 7.51
N MET A 117 5.98 -13.20 6.51
CA MET A 117 5.25 -11.93 6.57
C MET A 117 4.29 -11.82 7.77
N SER A 118 3.88 -12.94 8.36
CA SER A 118 3.06 -13.02 9.57
C SER A 118 3.73 -12.37 10.79
N ALA A 119 5.05 -12.15 10.76
CA ALA A 119 5.77 -11.43 11.79
C ALA A 119 5.34 -9.95 11.88
N ILE A 120 4.73 -9.40 10.84
CA ILE A 120 3.94 -8.16 10.93
C ILE A 120 2.55 -8.55 11.44
N SER A 121 2.29 -8.36 12.74
CA SER A 121 1.02 -8.77 13.34
C SER A 121 -0.14 -7.88 12.91
N VAL A 122 -1.34 -8.45 12.83
CA VAL A 122 -2.57 -7.70 12.54
C VAL A 122 -2.83 -6.66 13.62
N GLU A 123 -2.50 -6.97 14.87
CA GLU A 123 -2.61 -6.08 16.02
C GLU A 123 -1.72 -4.84 15.84
N GLN A 124 -0.49 -4.99 15.37
CA GLN A 124 0.42 -3.87 15.10
C GLN A 124 -0.13 -2.96 14.00
N VAL A 125 -0.72 -3.55 12.95
CA VAL A 125 -1.41 -2.81 11.89
C VAL A 125 -2.60 -2.05 12.45
N TRP A 126 -3.43 -2.73 13.25
CA TRP A 126 -4.63 -2.14 13.83
C TRP A 126 -4.31 -0.95 14.73
N VAL A 127 -3.36 -1.10 15.67
CA VAL A 127 -2.92 -0.01 16.57
C VAL A 127 -2.40 1.19 15.77
N SER A 128 -1.59 0.94 14.74
CA SER A 128 -1.07 2.02 13.89
C SER A 128 -2.18 2.77 13.17
N VAL A 129 -3.20 2.06 12.68
CA VAL A 129 -4.37 2.66 12.03
C VAL A 129 -5.21 3.47 13.03
N GLN A 130 -5.48 2.94 14.23
CA GLN A 130 -6.22 3.66 15.27
C GLN A 130 -5.53 4.98 15.63
N ASN A 131 -4.21 4.95 15.86
CA ASN A 131 -3.42 6.14 16.16
C ASN A 131 -3.50 7.20 15.05
N LEU A 132 -3.50 6.78 13.77
CA LEU A 132 -3.66 7.71 12.64
C LEU A 132 -5.07 8.32 12.57
N LEU A 133 -6.09 7.55 12.95
CA LEU A 133 -7.49 7.99 12.90
C LEU A 133 -7.88 8.87 14.10
N GLU A 134 -7.34 8.60 15.28
CA GLU A 134 -7.63 9.35 16.52
C GLU A 134 -6.96 10.72 16.55
N ASN A 135 -5.80 10.87 15.89
CA ASN A 135 -5.11 12.16 15.73
C ASN A 135 -5.65 13.01 14.55
N THR A 136 -6.95 12.92 14.26
CA THR A 136 -7.60 13.59 13.11
C THR A 136 -8.57 14.68 13.51
#